data_AF-A0A7Y2UBC0-F1
#
_entry.id   AF-A0A7Y2UBC0-F1
#
_cell.length_a   1.000
_cell.length_b   1.000
_cell.length_c   1.000
_cell.angle_alpha   90.00
_cell.angle_beta   90.00
_cell.angle_gamma   90.00
#
_symmetry.space_group_name_H-M   'P 1'
#
loop_
_entity.id
_entity.type
_entity.pdbx_description
1 polymer ?
#
loop_
_entity_poly.entity_id
_entity_poly.type
_entity_poly.pdbx_seq_one_letter_code
_entity_poly.pdbx_strand_id
1 'polypeptide(L)'
;MNPVDRADYPLANSERIQLMFGSCAIEVLENDPGIRVSSLYSTHDGLRTNRTFAVVAYPEVIEHAFREEHDAIVKGQSIGTLFKERGWVLEKHHEYFGEIDVPADLFSTGAQALDRKSRSAIHVYTLVVKKQDSEFKYASIAEIHNPEFLRLHDLVKIYGPACADAGAHRDRLDGFLMVVESRIKALGAVKFQAQQ
;
A
#
# COMPACT_ATOMS: atom_id res chain seq x y z
N MET A 1 -23.93 3.80 -23.47
CA MET A 1 -23.72 4.01 -22.03
C MET A 1 -22.30 4.53 -21.87
N ASN A 2 -22.12 5.78 -21.43
CA ASN A 2 -20.80 6.39 -21.30
C ASN A 2 -20.13 5.93 -19.99
N PRO A 3 -18.85 5.51 -20.00
CA PRO A 3 -18.17 4.96 -18.83
C PRO A 3 -17.77 5.99 -17.75
N VAL A 4 -18.36 7.19 -17.76
CA VAL A 4 -17.97 8.31 -16.88
C VAL A 4 -18.87 8.43 -15.64
N ASP A 5 -19.95 7.65 -15.54
CA ASP A 5 -20.91 7.69 -14.42
C ASP A 5 -20.57 6.77 -13.23
N ARG A 6 -19.29 6.45 -12.97
CA ARG A 6 -18.87 5.74 -11.73
C ARG A 6 -18.17 6.70 -10.77
N ALA A 7 -18.91 7.67 -10.26
CA ALA A 7 -18.43 8.66 -9.31
C ALA A 7 -18.38 8.18 -7.84
N ASP A 8 -18.73 6.92 -7.54
CA ASP A 8 -18.97 6.48 -6.16
C ASP A 8 -17.84 5.67 -5.51
N TYR A 9 -16.73 5.41 -6.22
CA TYR A 9 -15.57 4.72 -5.63
C TYR A 9 -14.32 5.59 -5.71
N PRO A 10 -13.64 5.86 -4.58
CA PRO A 10 -12.38 6.59 -4.60
C PRO A 10 -11.37 5.80 -5.45
N LEU A 11 -10.68 6.51 -6.34
CA LEU A 11 -9.63 5.97 -7.21
C LEU A 11 -8.65 5.08 -6.42
N ALA A 12 -8.22 3.98 -7.03
CA ALA A 12 -7.14 3.17 -6.48
C ALA A 12 -5.86 4.01 -6.37
N ASN A 13 -4.98 3.63 -5.45
CA ASN A 13 -3.75 4.38 -5.20
C ASN A 13 -2.85 4.48 -6.46
N SER A 14 -2.69 3.36 -7.18
CA SER A 14 -1.97 3.32 -8.45
C SER A 14 -2.60 4.20 -9.55
N GLU A 15 -3.93 4.21 -9.64
CA GLU A 15 -4.67 5.08 -10.57
C GLU A 15 -4.43 6.56 -10.25
N ARG A 16 -4.40 6.92 -8.95
CA ARG A 16 -4.12 8.28 -8.50
C ARG A 16 -2.69 8.70 -8.82
N ILE A 17 -1.70 7.82 -8.63
CA ILE A 17 -0.30 8.06 -9.02
C ILE A 17 -0.21 8.28 -10.54
N GLN A 18 -0.86 7.41 -11.32
CA GLN A 18 -0.90 7.50 -12.78
C GLN A 18 -1.49 8.84 -13.24
N LEU A 19 -2.57 9.31 -12.62
CA LEU A 19 -3.21 10.58 -12.96
C LEU A 19 -2.37 11.81 -12.58
N MET A 20 -1.70 11.78 -11.41
CA MET A 20 -0.88 12.92 -10.97
C MET A 20 0.49 13.01 -11.65
N PHE A 21 1.12 11.87 -11.93
CA PHE A 21 2.52 11.82 -12.38
C PHE A 21 2.70 11.24 -13.79
N GLY A 22 1.61 10.86 -14.47
CA GLY A 22 1.63 10.35 -15.84
C GLY A 22 2.15 8.92 -15.99
N SER A 23 2.63 8.28 -14.92
CA SER A 23 3.03 6.87 -14.92
C SER A 23 2.89 6.25 -13.51
N CYS A 24 2.54 4.97 -13.46
CA CYS A 24 2.59 4.17 -12.24
C CYS A 24 3.00 2.74 -12.57
N ALA A 25 4.05 2.26 -11.91
CA ALA A 25 4.49 0.86 -11.96
C ALA A 25 4.74 0.34 -10.54
N ILE A 26 4.76 -0.99 -10.39
CA ILE A 26 4.95 -1.67 -9.11
C ILE A 26 6.25 -2.46 -9.18
N GLU A 27 7.12 -2.25 -8.20
CA GLU A 27 8.27 -3.10 -7.93
C GLU A 27 8.04 -3.84 -6.62
N VAL A 28 8.21 -5.16 -6.64
CA VAL A 28 8.09 -6.01 -5.45
C VAL A 28 9.46 -6.15 -4.82
N LEU A 29 9.58 -5.74 -3.56
CA LEU A 29 10.84 -5.69 -2.80
C LEU A 29 11.02 -6.92 -1.91
N GLU A 30 9.93 -7.44 -1.35
CA GLU A 30 9.87 -8.66 -0.55
C GLU A 30 8.52 -9.33 -0.84
N ASN A 31 8.49 -10.66 -0.89
CA ASN A 31 7.28 -11.39 -1.21
C ASN A 31 7.34 -12.83 -0.72
N ASP A 32 6.75 -13.04 0.44
CA ASP A 32 6.62 -14.33 1.12
C ASP A 32 5.14 -14.67 1.30
N PRO A 33 4.78 -15.91 1.69
CA PRO A 33 3.38 -16.32 1.82
C PRO A 33 2.55 -15.47 2.80
N GLY A 34 3.18 -14.85 3.80
CA GLY A 34 2.51 -14.02 4.80
C GLY A 34 2.66 -12.51 4.60
N ILE A 35 3.62 -12.06 3.80
CA ILE A 35 3.93 -10.64 3.66
C ILE A 35 4.40 -10.28 2.26
N ARG A 36 3.97 -9.14 1.77
CA ARG A 36 4.49 -8.52 0.55
C ARG A 36 4.84 -7.08 0.80
N VAL A 37 6.02 -6.68 0.34
CA VAL A 37 6.49 -5.30 0.37
C VAL A 37 6.70 -4.82 -1.06
N SER A 38 6.16 -3.66 -1.41
CA SER A 38 6.29 -3.10 -2.75
C SER A 38 6.49 -1.58 -2.77
N SER A 39 7.09 -1.12 -3.86
CA SER A 39 7.22 0.29 -4.23
C SER A 39 6.31 0.57 -5.41
N LEU A 40 5.33 1.45 -5.23
CA LEU A 40 4.56 2.04 -6.32
C LEU A 40 5.29 3.31 -6.74
N TYR A 41 5.88 3.30 -7.93
CA TYR A 41 6.73 4.37 -8.41
C TYR A 41 6.21 4.99 -9.70
N SER A 42 6.47 6.28 -9.85
CA SER A 42 6.35 6.99 -11.12
C SER A 42 7.73 7.11 -11.77
N THR A 43 7.77 7.22 -13.09
CA THR A 43 8.98 7.51 -13.86
C THR A 43 8.81 8.84 -14.59
N HIS A 44 9.78 9.74 -14.41
CA HIS A 44 9.89 10.99 -15.16
C HIS A 44 11.34 11.18 -15.60
N ASP A 45 11.57 11.43 -16.88
CA ASP A 45 12.92 11.55 -17.48
C ASP A 45 13.89 10.41 -17.09
N GLY A 46 13.37 9.18 -17.03
CA GLY A 46 14.13 7.99 -16.63
C GLY A 46 14.37 7.85 -15.13
N LEU A 47 14.04 8.86 -14.32
CA LEU A 47 14.16 8.82 -12.86
C LEU A 47 12.94 8.16 -12.23
N ARG A 48 13.15 7.06 -11.51
CA ARG A 48 12.12 6.38 -10.72
C ARG A 48 12.00 7.07 -9.36
N THR A 49 10.78 7.51 -9.02
CA THR A 49 10.43 8.08 -7.72
C THR A 49 9.40 7.20 -7.05
N ASN A 50 9.72 6.65 -5.88
CA ASN A 50 8.75 5.90 -5.09
C ASN A 50 7.69 6.88 -4.55
N ARG A 51 6.44 6.64 -4.90
CA ARG A 51 5.28 7.46 -4.50
C ARG A 51 4.52 6.84 -3.36
N THR A 52 4.48 5.51 -3.29
CA THR A 52 3.94 4.78 -2.14
C THR A 52 4.76 3.53 -1.87
N PHE A 53 5.22 3.42 -0.63
CA PHE A 53 5.75 2.18 -0.09
C PHE A 53 4.61 1.40 0.56
N ALA A 54 4.34 0.17 0.10
CA ALA A 54 3.22 -0.64 0.57
C ALA A 54 3.71 -1.90 1.28
N VAL A 55 3.16 -2.17 2.45
CA VAL A 55 3.33 -3.42 3.20
C VAL A 55 1.98 -4.10 3.30
N VAL A 56 1.91 -5.34 2.85
CA VAL A 56 0.70 -6.16 2.79
C VAL A 56 0.92 -7.38 3.67
N ALA A 57 0.09 -7.57 4.69
CA ALA A 57 0.03 -8.80 5.47
C ALA A 57 -1.16 -9.65 5.02
N TYR A 58 -0.88 -10.87 4.57
CA TYR A 58 -1.89 -11.85 4.20
C TYR A 58 -2.37 -12.63 5.44
N PRO A 59 -3.62 -13.14 5.45
CA PRO A 59 -4.07 -14.03 6.50
C PRO A 59 -3.34 -15.38 6.40
N GLU A 60 -3.19 -16.07 7.52
CA GLU A 60 -2.55 -17.40 7.58
C GLU A 60 -3.29 -18.42 6.72
N VAL A 61 -4.62 -18.28 6.63
CA VAL A 61 -5.48 -19.12 5.81
C VAL A 61 -6.06 -18.27 4.68
N ILE A 62 -5.70 -18.63 3.45
CA ILE A 62 -6.27 -18.04 2.23
C ILE A 62 -7.54 -18.80 1.87
N GLU A 63 -8.66 -18.08 1.75
CA GLU A 63 -9.94 -18.67 1.37
C GLU A 63 -9.87 -19.30 -0.02
N HIS A 64 -10.52 -20.46 -0.16
CA HIS A 64 -10.54 -21.18 -1.43
C HIS A 64 -11.17 -20.34 -2.56
N ALA A 65 -12.10 -19.45 -2.22
CA ALA A 65 -12.86 -18.64 -3.17
C ALA A 65 -11.99 -17.71 -4.04
N PHE A 66 -10.82 -17.28 -3.56
CA PHE A 66 -9.89 -16.40 -4.29
C PHE A 66 -8.46 -16.92 -4.34
N ARG A 67 -8.27 -18.24 -4.20
CA ARG A 67 -6.93 -18.84 -4.12
C ARG A 67 -6.13 -18.64 -5.40
N GLU A 68 -6.76 -18.75 -6.56
CA GLU A 68 -6.09 -18.50 -7.85
C GLU A 68 -5.59 -17.06 -7.97
N GLU A 69 -6.39 -16.08 -7.54
CA GLU A 69 -6.00 -14.68 -7.51
C GLU A 69 -4.84 -14.45 -6.54
N HIS A 70 -4.91 -15.04 -5.35
CA HIS A 70 -3.83 -14.95 -4.37
C HIS A 70 -2.52 -15.54 -4.91
N ASP A 71 -2.54 -16.73 -5.51
CA ASP A 71 -1.35 -17.37 -6.06
C ASP A 71 -0.68 -16.54 -7.16
N ALA A 72 -1.48 -15.84 -7.98
CA ALA A 72 -0.96 -14.95 -9.01
C ALA A 72 -0.41 -13.62 -8.43
N ILE A 73 -1.02 -13.11 -7.36
CA ILE A 73 -0.52 -11.95 -6.60
C ILE A 73 0.83 -12.27 -5.95
N VAL A 74 0.97 -13.46 -5.35
CA VAL A 74 2.24 -13.96 -4.81
C VAL A 74 3.27 -14.23 -5.93
N LYS A 75 2.87 -14.28 -7.20
CA LYS A 75 3.80 -14.29 -8.35
C LYS A 75 4.13 -12.88 -8.87
N GLY A 76 3.71 -11.83 -8.15
CA GLY A 76 4.07 -10.45 -8.41
C GLY A 76 2.98 -9.61 -9.07
N GLN A 77 1.81 -10.17 -9.40
CA GLN A 77 0.73 -9.40 -10.01
C GLN A 77 0.16 -8.33 -9.07
N SER A 78 -0.44 -7.28 -9.63
CA SER A 78 -1.10 -6.21 -8.87
C SER A 78 -2.36 -6.72 -8.19
N ILE A 79 -2.47 -6.54 -6.87
CA ILE A 79 -3.64 -6.93 -6.07
C ILE A 79 -4.91 -6.28 -6.64
N GLY A 80 -4.90 -4.95 -6.75
CA GLY A 80 -6.09 -4.20 -7.16
C GLY A 80 -6.53 -4.50 -8.59
N THR A 81 -5.57 -4.62 -9.51
CA THR A 81 -5.86 -4.89 -10.93
C THR A 81 -6.41 -6.29 -11.12
N LEU A 82 -5.75 -7.30 -10.54
CA LEU A 82 -6.15 -8.69 -10.74
C LEU A 82 -7.56 -8.97 -10.22
N PHE A 83 -7.88 -8.53 -9.00
CA PHE A 83 -9.22 -8.72 -8.45
C PHE A 83 -10.30 -8.04 -9.30
N LYS A 84 -10.07 -6.79 -9.73
CA LYS A 84 -11.00 -6.07 -10.63
C LYS A 84 -11.21 -6.82 -11.95
N GLU A 85 -10.13 -7.28 -12.59
CA GLU A 85 -10.18 -8.06 -13.85
C GLU A 85 -10.93 -9.39 -13.69
N ARG A 86 -10.89 -9.98 -12.50
CA ARG A 86 -11.61 -11.23 -12.14
C ARG A 86 -13.03 -11.00 -11.63
N GLY A 87 -13.52 -9.77 -11.74
CA GLY A 87 -14.89 -9.37 -11.42
C GLY A 87 -15.17 -9.24 -9.93
N TRP A 88 -14.15 -9.09 -9.10
CA TRP A 88 -14.31 -8.78 -7.68
C TRP A 88 -14.51 -7.29 -7.47
N VAL A 89 -15.33 -6.96 -6.48
CA VAL A 89 -15.45 -5.61 -5.93
C VAL A 89 -14.48 -5.49 -4.76
N LEU A 90 -13.76 -4.37 -4.71
CA LEU A 90 -12.78 -4.08 -3.67
C LEU A 90 -13.31 -3.01 -2.74
N GLU A 91 -13.27 -3.29 -1.44
CA GLU A 91 -13.65 -2.34 -0.40
C GLU A 91 -12.49 -2.17 0.59
N LYS A 92 -12.23 -0.92 1.00
CA LYS A 92 -11.19 -0.61 1.98
C LYS A 92 -11.87 -0.23 3.29
N HIS A 93 -11.60 -0.97 4.36
CA HIS A 93 -12.00 -0.62 5.71
C HIS A 93 -10.86 0.13 6.38
N HIS A 94 -10.99 1.46 6.48
CA HIS A 94 -9.93 2.36 6.95
C HIS A 94 -9.76 2.27 8.47
N GLU A 95 -8.63 1.72 8.91
CA GLU A 95 -8.35 1.45 10.32
C GLU A 95 -7.55 2.58 10.97
N TYR A 96 -6.60 3.17 10.23
CA TYR A 96 -5.74 4.22 10.78
C TYR A 96 -5.19 5.16 9.70
N PHE A 97 -5.15 6.44 10.05
CA PHE A 97 -4.37 7.46 9.37
C PHE A 97 -3.42 8.11 10.37
N GLY A 98 -2.17 8.27 10.00
CA GLY A 98 -1.22 8.97 10.85
C GLY A 98 0.03 9.37 10.11
N GLU A 99 1.07 9.62 10.87
CA GLU A 99 2.39 9.94 10.35
C GLU A 99 3.43 9.02 10.99
N ILE A 100 4.44 8.69 10.19
CA ILE A 100 5.54 7.81 10.59
C ILE A 100 6.85 8.41 10.09
N ASP A 101 7.91 8.24 10.90
CA ASP A 101 9.26 8.60 10.49
C ASP A 101 9.82 7.53 9.56
N VAL A 102 10.29 7.96 8.40
CA VAL A 102 10.94 7.11 7.43
C VAL A 102 12.31 7.65 7.04
N PRO A 103 13.25 6.79 6.63
CA PRO A 103 14.47 7.23 5.96
C PRO A 103 14.13 8.11 4.76
N ALA A 104 14.81 9.24 4.60
CA ALA A 104 14.55 10.15 3.48
C ALA A 104 14.75 9.48 2.11
N ASP A 105 15.62 8.48 2.05
CA ASP A 105 15.93 7.71 0.85
C ASP A 105 14.88 6.62 0.52
N LEU A 106 13.84 6.45 1.36
CA LEU A 106 12.73 5.55 1.05
C LEU A 106 12.01 5.97 -0.25
N PHE A 107 11.98 7.28 -0.52
CA PHE A 107 11.30 7.86 -1.67
C PHE A 107 12.21 8.34 -2.80
N SER A 108 13.50 8.52 -2.53
CA SER A 108 14.47 9.02 -3.51
C SER A 108 15.45 7.92 -3.95
N THR A 109 15.79 7.94 -5.23
CA THR A 109 16.84 7.08 -5.83
C THR A 109 18.21 7.76 -5.90
N GLY A 110 18.36 8.98 -5.37
CA GLY A 110 19.60 9.76 -5.42
C GLY A 110 20.48 9.62 -4.16
N ALA A 111 21.80 9.65 -4.36
CA ALA A 111 22.84 9.52 -3.33
C ALA A 111 22.93 10.67 -2.30
N GLN A 112 21.93 11.56 -2.22
CA GLN A 112 21.95 12.75 -1.34
C GLN A 112 21.10 12.63 -0.06
N ALA A 113 20.58 11.44 0.25
CA ALA A 113 19.74 11.21 1.42
C ALA A 113 20.45 10.38 2.49
N LEU A 114 21.63 10.81 2.92
CA LEU A 114 22.29 10.23 4.09
C LEU A 114 21.84 10.98 5.36
N ASP A 115 21.27 10.23 6.30
CA ASP A 115 20.99 10.61 7.70
C ASP A 115 19.81 11.56 8.02
N ARG A 116 18.89 11.77 7.08
CA ARG A 116 17.65 12.53 7.37
C ARG A 116 16.45 11.59 7.49
N LYS A 117 15.69 11.74 8.58
CA LYS A 117 14.33 11.20 8.69
C LYS A 117 13.37 12.20 8.04
N SER A 118 12.40 11.67 7.30
CA SER A 118 11.25 12.42 6.79
C SER A 118 9.99 11.90 7.47
N ARG A 119 9.03 12.79 7.70
CA ARG A 119 7.73 12.43 8.24
C ARG A 119 6.77 12.23 7.09
N SER A 120 6.21 11.02 7.00
CA SER A 120 5.34 10.61 5.91
C SER A 120 3.99 10.15 6.42
N ALA A 121 2.96 10.38 5.62
CA ALA A 121 1.62 9.90 5.92
C ALA A 121 1.57 8.37 5.77
N ILE A 122 0.92 7.71 6.71
CA ILE A 122 0.62 6.28 6.67
C ILE A 122 -0.89 6.07 6.67
N HIS A 123 -1.34 5.21 5.77
CA HIS A 123 -2.72 4.74 5.67
C HIS A 123 -2.75 3.24 5.91
N VAL A 124 -3.39 2.81 7.01
CA VAL A 124 -3.63 1.40 7.31
C VAL A 124 -5.10 1.07 7.09
N TYR A 125 -5.36 0.00 6.36
CA TYR A 125 -6.70 -0.48 6.10
C TYR A 125 -6.74 -1.99 5.88
N THR A 126 -7.89 -2.58 6.14
CA THR A 126 -8.21 -3.93 5.68
C THR A 126 -8.76 -3.85 4.26
N LEU A 127 -8.21 -4.65 3.34
CA LEU A 127 -8.78 -4.86 2.02
C LEU A 127 -9.78 -6.01 2.09
N VAL A 128 -11.01 -5.73 1.69
CA VAL A 128 -12.11 -6.68 1.58
C VAL A 128 -12.40 -6.92 0.10
N VAL A 129 -12.55 -8.18 -0.28
CA VAL A 129 -12.92 -8.61 -1.64
C VAL A 129 -14.34 -9.16 -1.60
N LYS A 130 -15.20 -8.70 -2.51
CA LYS A 130 -16.59 -9.10 -2.60
C LYS A 130 -16.92 -9.63 -3.98
N LYS A 131 -17.70 -10.71 -4.05
CA LYS A 131 -18.20 -11.27 -5.31
C LYS A 131 -19.52 -11.96 -5.03
N GLN A 132 -20.56 -11.55 -5.75
CA GLN A 132 -21.94 -11.98 -5.49
C GLN A 132 -22.31 -11.67 -4.03
N ASP A 133 -22.86 -12.64 -3.30
CA ASP A 133 -23.27 -12.50 -1.89
C ASP A 133 -22.14 -12.85 -0.90
N SER A 134 -20.91 -13.04 -1.39
CA SER A 134 -19.76 -13.39 -0.56
C SER A 134 -18.84 -12.19 -0.33
N GLU A 135 -18.40 -12.05 0.91
CA GLU A 135 -17.48 -11.01 1.37
C GLU A 135 -16.35 -11.66 2.18
N PHE A 136 -15.11 -11.31 1.85
CA PHE A 136 -13.94 -11.86 2.52
C PHE A 136 -12.91 -10.79 2.85
N LYS A 137 -12.36 -10.86 4.05
CA LYS A 137 -11.15 -10.13 4.41
C LYS A 137 -9.95 -10.71 3.67
N TYR A 138 -9.37 -9.94 2.76
CA TYR A 138 -8.25 -10.40 1.94
C TYR A 138 -6.89 -10.14 2.59
N ALA A 139 -6.62 -8.91 3.03
CA ALA A 139 -5.31 -8.54 3.57
C ALA A 139 -5.40 -7.30 4.47
N SER A 140 -4.38 -7.11 5.32
CA SER A 140 -4.15 -5.83 6.01
C SER A 140 -3.05 -5.09 5.25
N ILE A 141 -3.27 -3.83 4.89
CA ILE A 141 -2.37 -3.06 4.02
C ILE A 141 -2.00 -1.76 4.72
N ALA A 142 -0.70 -1.47 4.77
CA ALA A 142 -0.16 -0.18 5.15
C ALA A 142 0.46 0.47 3.91
N GLU A 143 -0.04 1.63 3.52
CA GLU A 143 0.52 2.47 2.47
C GLU A 143 1.21 3.67 3.12
N ILE A 144 2.52 3.82 2.91
CA ILE A 144 3.30 4.98 3.36
C ILE A 144 3.59 5.86 2.14
N HIS A 145 3.15 7.11 2.19
CA HIS A 145 3.12 7.98 1.04
C HIS A 145 4.31 8.95 1.01
N ASN A 146 4.81 9.18 -0.20
CA ASN A 146 5.75 10.25 -0.47
C ASN A 146 5.09 11.61 -0.14
N PRO A 147 5.75 12.53 0.58
CA PRO A 147 5.19 13.84 0.93
C PRO A 147 4.84 14.77 -0.24
N GLU A 148 5.34 14.48 -1.45
CA GLU A 148 4.96 15.13 -2.71
C GLU A 148 3.70 14.54 -3.36
N PHE A 149 3.22 13.40 -2.86
CA PHE A 149 2.05 12.70 -3.40
C PHE A 149 0.83 12.83 -2.49
N LEU A 150 0.90 12.32 -1.26
CA LEU A 150 -0.19 12.40 -0.29
C LEU A 150 0.36 12.67 1.10
N ARG A 151 -0.30 13.59 1.81
CA ARG A 151 -0.07 13.90 3.22
C ARG A 151 -1.28 13.49 4.05
N LEU A 152 -1.15 13.52 5.38
CA LEU A 152 -2.21 13.09 6.30
C LEU A 152 -3.53 13.82 6.03
N HIS A 153 -3.49 15.13 5.78
CA HIS A 153 -4.70 15.91 5.49
C HIS A 153 -5.37 15.50 4.17
N ASP A 154 -4.61 15.04 3.18
CA ASP A 154 -5.17 14.52 1.92
C ASP A 154 -5.92 13.21 2.16
N LEU A 155 -5.36 12.32 2.99
CA LEU A 155 -6.01 11.05 3.35
C LEU A 155 -7.37 11.27 4.01
N VAL A 156 -7.43 12.17 5.00
CA VAL A 156 -8.68 12.53 5.68
C VAL A 156 -9.67 13.17 4.72
N LYS A 157 -9.20 13.99 3.76
CA LYS A 157 -10.07 14.61 2.75
C LYS A 157 -10.64 13.60 1.75
N ILE A 158 -9.85 12.59 1.36
CA ILE A 158 -10.23 11.59 0.36
C ILE A 158 -11.15 10.53 0.97
N TYR A 159 -10.84 10.06 2.18
CA TYR A 159 -11.46 8.88 2.78
C TYR A 159 -12.36 9.19 3.99
N GLY A 160 -12.40 10.45 4.43
CA GLY A 160 -13.05 10.82 5.69
C GLY A 160 -12.19 10.46 6.91
N PRO A 161 -12.72 10.60 8.14
CA PRO A 161 -12.04 10.14 9.34
C PRO A 161 -11.93 8.61 9.35
N ALA A 162 -10.82 8.07 9.85
CA ALA A 162 -10.69 6.62 10.07
C ALA A 162 -11.72 6.15 11.11
N CYS A 163 -12.26 4.94 10.93
CA CYS A 163 -13.17 4.37 11.90
C CYS A 163 -12.35 3.88 13.11
N ALA A 164 -12.38 4.63 14.20
CA ALA A 164 -11.70 4.25 15.44
C ALA A 164 -12.57 3.21 16.18
N ASP A 165 -12.44 1.93 15.83
CA ASP A 165 -13.15 0.86 16.54
C ASP A 165 -12.33 0.26 17.71
N ALA A 166 -13.06 -0.25 18.70
CA ALA A 166 -12.64 -0.48 20.08
C ALA A 166 -11.42 -1.41 20.31
N GLY A 167 -10.71 -1.16 21.42
CA GLY A 167 -9.83 -2.06 22.20
C GLY A 167 -9.01 -3.11 21.44
N ALA A 168 -9.63 -4.24 21.09
CA ALA A 168 -8.97 -5.36 20.40
C ALA A 168 -8.46 -5.02 18.99
N HIS A 169 -9.06 -4.02 18.32
CA HIS A 169 -8.54 -3.51 17.05
C HIS A 169 -7.19 -2.79 17.23
N ARG A 170 -6.94 -2.20 18.39
CA ARG A 170 -5.71 -1.45 18.66
C ARG A 170 -4.50 -2.35 18.81
N ASP A 171 -4.60 -3.46 19.55
CA ASP A 171 -3.47 -4.39 19.72
C ASP A 171 -3.03 -5.00 18.38
N ARG A 172 -3.99 -5.34 17.51
CA ARG A 172 -3.72 -5.84 16.16
C ARG A 172 -3.06 -4.76 15.28
N LEU A 173 -3.56 -3.54 15.35
CA LEU A 173 -3.00 -2.40 14.61
C LEU A 173 -1.56 -2.12 15.07
N ASP A 174 -1.32 -2.07 16.38
CA ASP A 174 0.00 -1.84 16.97
C ASP A 174 0.99 -2.94 16.53
N GLY A 175 0.56 -4.21 16.58
CA GLY A 175 1.36 -5.33 16.08
C GLY A 175 1.69 -5.19 14.58
N PHE A 176 0.73 -4.74 13.76
CA PHE A 176 0.99 -4.54 12.33
C PHE A 176 1.90 -3.33 12.07
N LEU A 177 1.74 -2.23 12.81
CA LEU A 177 2.62 -1.06 12.74
C LEU A 177 4.07 -1.43 13.11
N MET A 178 4.28 -2.30 14.10
CA MET A 178 5.61 -2.83 14.41
C MET A 178 6.24 -3.58 13.24
N VAL A 179 5.44 -4.37 12.51
CA VAL A 179 5.91 -5.07 11.28
C VAL A 179 6.28 -4.06 10.20
N VAL A 180 5.46 -3.02 9.99
CA VAL A 180 5.72 -1.96 9.02
C VAL A 180 7.03 -1.23 9.35
N GLU A 181 7.23 -0.83 10.60
CA GLU A 181 8.47 -0.20 11.07
C GLU A 181 9.70 -1.09 10.88
N SER A 182 9.56 -2.39 11.17
CA SER A 182 10.62 -3.37 10.94
C SER A 182 11.05 -3.41 9.46
N ARG A 183 10.09 -3.38 8.53
CA ARG A 183 10.38 -3.41 7.09
C ARG A 183 10.99 -2.11 6.58
N ILE A 184 10.54 -0.97 7.09
CA ILE A 184 11.17 0.34 6.81
C ILE A 184 12.65 0.31 7.25
N LYS A 185 12.93 -0.18 8.46
CA LYS A 185 14.30 -0.30 8.99
C LYS A 185 15.16 -1.27 8.17
N ALA A 186 14.62 -2.44 7.80
CA ALA A 186 15.34 -3.45 7.04
C ALA A 186 15.81 -2.93 5.68
N LEU A 187 14.95 -2.19 4.96
CA LEU A 187 15.32 -1.61 3.66
C LEU A 187 16.36 -0.49 3.77
N GLY A 188 16.33 0.30 4.85
CA GLY A 188 17.39 1.25 5.16
C GLY A 188 18.74 0.56 5.43
N ALA A 189 18.73 -0.60 6.08
CA ALA A 189 19.95 -1.36 6.40
C ALA A 189 20.55 -2.09 5.17
N VAL A 190 19.72 -2.67 4.29
CA VAL A 190 20.17 -3.41 3.09
C VAL A 190 20.93 -2.48 2.13
N LYS A 191 20.51 -1.23 2.00
CA LYS A 191 21.22 -0.25 1.16
C LYS A 191 22.59 0.16 1.72
N PHE A 192 22.80 0.03 3.04
CA PHE A 192 24.09 0.30 3.70
C PHE A 192 25.14 -0.79 3.45
N GLN A 193 24.72 -2.02 3.11
CA GLN A 193 25.62 -3.13 2.82
C GLN A 193 26.01 -3.21 1.34
N ALA A 194 25.18 -2.70 0.43
CA ALA A 194 25.47 -2.69 -1.01
C ALA A 194 26.46 -1.58 -1.44
N GLN A 195 26.97 -0.79 -0.50
CA GLN A 195 27.92 0.31 -0.73
C GLN A 195 29.28 0.10 -0.03
N GLN A 196 29.57 -1.09 0.48
CA GLN A 196 30.88 -1.47 1.04
C GLN A 196 31.65 -2.41 0.12
#